data_AF-S4Y0C2-F1
#
_entry.id   AF-S4Y0C2-F1
#
_cell.length_a   1.000
_cell.length_b   1.000
_cell.length_c   1.000
_cell.angle_alpha   90.00
_cell.angle_beta   90.00
_cell.angle_gamma   90.00
#
_symmetry.space_group_name_H-M   'P 1'
#
loop_
_entity.id
_entity.type
_entity.pdbx_description
1 polymer ?
#
loop_
_entity_poly.entity_id
_entity_poly.type
_entity_poly.pdbx_seq_one_letter_code
_entity_poly.pdbx_strand_id
1 'polypeptide(L)'
;MAASFDGDPGRSGAPAAVEELEPGGASGAPRVTLDDVLAEPAAEAAAPAEAAAPLPALGAQPLGVAMRTARVAAVAGRQARIVVRGAAGEVEALVAPEVDPDVIADAHARGDAVLVELCEGELPLIVGALTTQRPKALHLKAATITLEGEQELLLRSGRGAVRIREDGDIEVVGSRISAASRGLFRIVGRLLRLN
;
A
#
# COMPACT_ATOMS: atom_id res chain seq x y z
N MET A 1 17.13 58.07 -18.08
CA MET A 1 17.88 57.63 -16.90
C MET A 1 18.42 56.25 -17.22
N ALA A 2 19.71 56.18 -17.51
CA ALA A 2 20.43 54.97 -17.88
C ALA A 2 21.02 54.34 -16.61
N ALA A 3 20.81 53.05 -16.40
CA ALA A 3 21.46 52.29 -15.34
C ALA A 3 22.51 51.39 -15.98
N SER A 4 23.76 51.67 -15.64
CA SER A 4 24.98 50.94 -15.99
C SER A 4 25.03 49.59 -15.28
N PHE A 5 25.38 48.55 -16.04
CA PHE A 5 25.57 47.17 -15.58
C PHE A 5 27.07 46.93 -15.46
N ASP A 6 27.59 46.84 -14.24
CA ASP A 6 28.97 46.47 -13.96
C ASP A 6 29.07 44.95 -13.77
N GLY A 7 29.98 44.34 -14.52
CA GLY A 7 30.23 42.91 -14.52
C GLY A 7 31.24 42.48 -13.46
N ASP A 8 31.12 41.22 -13.05
CA ASP A 8 32.17 40.48 -12.36
C ASP A 8 32.29 39.06 -12.95
N PRO A 9 33.30 38.77 -13.80
CA PRO A 9 33.61 37.43 -14.23
C PRO A 9 34.79 36.87 -13.41
N GLY A 10 34.48 36.33 -12.23
CA GLY A 10 35.45 35.80 -11.30
C GLY A 10 35.41 34.28 -11.15
N ARG A 11 36.42 33.61 -11.71
CA ARG A 11 37.05 32.35 -11.25
C ARG A 11 36.51 30.99 -11.74
N SER A 12 37.12 30.60 -12.86
CA SER A 12 37.75 29.30 -13.12
C SER A 12 38.39 28.64 -11.89
N GLY A 13 38.07 27.36 -11.67
CA GLY A 13 38.78 26.43 -10.79
C GLY A 13 38.43 24.99 -11.15
N ALA A 14 39.39 24.30 -11.78
CA ALA A 14 39.32 22.91 -12.21
C ALA A 14 39.44 21.91 -11.01
N PRO A 15 39.16 20.61 -11.21
CA PRO A 15 38.74 19.68 -10.16
C PRO A 15 39.91 19.08 -9.38
N ALA A 16 39.69 18.81 -8.09
CA ALA A 16 40.63 18.09 -7.24
C ALA A 16 40.18 16.64 -7.01
N ALA A 17 41.11 15.75 -7.36
CA ALA A 17 41.46 14.50 -6.70
C ALA A 17 40.38 13.45 -6.46
N VAL A 18 40.48 12.42 -7.29
CA VAL A 18 40.05 11.05 -7.04
C VAL A 18 40.84 10.52 -5.83
N GLU A 19 40.18 10.31 -4.70
CA GLU A 19 40.72 9.49 -3.60
C GLU A 19 40.37 8.03 -3.85
N GLU A 20 41.42 7.20 -3.89
CA GLU A 20 41.39 5.76 -4.01
C GLU A 20 40.70 5.12 -2.80
N LEU A 21 39.61 4.39 -3.07
CA LEU A 21 38.99 3.50 -2.10
C LEU A 21 39.78 2.18 -2.04
N GLU A 22 40.49 1.95 -0.94
CA GLU A 22 40.91 0.60 -0.53
C GLU A 22 39.83 -0.03 0.38
N PRO A 23 39.30 -1.21 0.05
CA PRO A 23 38.61 -2.04 1.03
C PRO A 23 39.50 -3.24 1.42
N GLY A 24 40.42 -2.99 2.35
CA GLY A 24 41.04 -4.05 3.16
C GLY A 24 40.09 -4.46 4.29
N GLY A 25 39.27 -5.48 4.04
CA GLY A 25 38.29 -5.97 5.01
C GLY A 25 37.93 -7.43 4.78
N ALA A 26 38.86 -8.35 5.09
CA ALA A 26 38.59 -9.77 5.20
C ALA A 26 37.73 -10.04 6.46
N SER A 27 36.45 -9.73 6.38
CA SER A 27 35.44 -10.18 7.34
C SER A 27 35.03 -11.61 6.98
N GLY A 28 35.57 -12.59 7.70
CA GLY A 28 35.22 -14.00 7.61
C GLY A 28 33.84 -14.28 8.20
N ALA A 29 32.79 -13.76 7.57
CA ALA A 29 31.43 -14.22 7.81
C ALA A 29 31.21 -15.54 7.03
N PRO A 30 30.57 -16.55 7.62
CA PRO A 30 30.28 -17.81 6.93
C PRO A 30 29.43 -17.53 5.69
N ARG A 31 30.01 -17.73 4.50
CA ARG A 31 29.27 -17.65 3.24
C ARG A 31 28.43 -18.91 3.12
N VAL A 32 27.13 -18.78 3.41
CA VAL A 32 26.11 -19.75 3.03
C VAL A 32 26.17 -19.86 1.51
N THR A 33 26.59 -21.01 1.01
CA THR A 33 26.72 -21.25 -0.44
C THR A 33 25.36 -21.62 -1.01
N LEU A 34 25.18 -21.44 -2.33
CA LEU A 34 23.92 -21.81 -2.99
C LEU A 34 23.62 -23.32 -2.84
N ASP A 35 24.67 -24.13 -2.70
CA ASP A 35 24.59 -25.56 -2.43
C ASP A 35 24.04 -25.89 -1.04
N ASP A 36 24.25 -25.03 -0.02
CA ASP A 36 23.68 -25.19 1.32
C ASP A 36 22.15 -24.97 1.35
N VAL A 37 21.63 -24.17 0.42
CA VAL A 37 20.19 -23.89 0.28
C VAL A 37 19.50 -24.95 -0.59
N LEU A 38 20.25 -25.61 -1.48
CA LEU A 38 19.75 -26.63 -2.40
C LEU A 38 19.94 -28.07 -1.89
N ALA A 39 20.59 -28.26 -0.74
CA ALA A 39 20.56 -29.52 -0.02
C ALA A 39 19.12 -29.79 0.42
N GLU A 40 18.38 -30.54 -0.41
CA GLU A 40 17.10 -31.13 -0.03
C GLU A 40 17.30 -31.85 1.30
N PRO A 41 16.53 -31.53 2.35
CA PRO A 41 16.61 -32.27 3.59
C PRO A 41 16.29 -33.72 3.25
N ALA A 42 17.32 -34.57 3.33
CA ALA A 42 17.20 -36.00 3.17
C ALA A 42 16.02 -36.45 4.02
N ALA A 43 15.01 -37.02 3.35
CA ALA A 43 13.75 -37.44 3.91
C ALA A 43 13.97 -38.12 5.26
N GLU A 44 13.75 -37.37 6.35
CA GLU A 44 13.57 -37.95 7.67
C GLU A 44 12.40 -38.91 7.55
N ALA A 45 12.74 -40.19 7.72
CA ALA A 45 11.84 -41.31 7.61
C ALA A 45 10.54 -41.00 8.34
N ALA A 46 9.44 -41.07 7.60
CA ALA A 46 8.08 -40.88 8.09
C ALA A 46 7.88 -41.66 9.38
N ALA A 47 7.89 -40.95 10.51
CA ALA A 47 7.38 -41.46 11.75
C ALA A 47 5.92 -41.87 11.52
N PRO A 48 5.47 -43.01 12.07
CA PRO A 48 4.08 -43.44 11.93
C PRO A 48 3.17 -42.33 12.44
N ALA A 49 2.22 -41.92 11.60
CA ALA A 49 1.22 -40.92 11.92
C ALA A 49 0.42 -41.37 13.15
N GLU A 50 0.86 -40.95 14.32
CA GLU A 50 0.09 -41.01 15.55
C GLU A 50 -1.23 -40.29 15.28
N ALA A 51 -2.33 -41.03 15.40
CA ALA A 51 -3.67 -40.53 15.18
C ALA A 51 -3.90 -39.31 16.09
N ALA A 52 -3.78 -38.12 15.49
CA ALA A 52 -3.97 -36.86 16.19
C ALA A 52 -5.33 -36.91 16.90
N ALA A 53 -5.29 -36.84 18.24
CA ALA A 53 -6.49 -36.83 19.05
C ALA A 53 -7.44 -35.73 18.54
N PRO A 54 -8.75 -36.00 18.42
CA PRO A 54 -9.70 -35.01 17.93
C PRO A 54 -9.60 -33.77 18.81
N LEU A 55 -9.29 -32.63 18.18
CA LEU A 55 -9.22 -31.35 18.86
C LEU A 55 -10.56 -31.12 19.59
N PRO A 56 -10.52 -30.63 20.85
CA PRO A 56 -11.74 -30.39 21.61
C PRO A 56 -12.64 -29.43 20.82
N ALA A 57 -13.90 -29.83 20.65
CA ALA A 57 -14.89 -28.99 19.99
C ALA A 57 -15.01 -27.68 20.78
N LEU A 58 -14.57 -26.57 20.17
CA LEU A 58 -14.75 -25.23 20.73
C LEU A 58 -16.26 -24.95 20.78
N GLY A 59 -16.82 -24.94 21.99
CA GLY A 59 -18.20 -24.55 22.21
C GLY A 59 -18.43 -23.11 21.76
N ALA A 60 -19.55 -22.87 21.09
CA ALA A 60 -19.96 -21.53 20.72
C ALA A 60 -20.14 -20.67 21.98
N GLN A 61 -19.56 -19.47 22.00
CA GLN A 61 -19.73 -18.54 23.11
C GLN A 61 -20.93 -17.62 22.84
N PRO A 62 -21.71 -17.26 23.87
CA PRO A 62 -22.76 -16.26 23.72
C PRO A 62 -22.16 -14.94 23.24
N LEU A 63 -22.86 -14.29 22.31
CA LEU A 63 -22.51 -12.99 21.78
C LEU A 63 -22.95 -11.93 22.80
N GLY A 64 -22.04 -11.53 23.69
CA GLY A 64 -22.24 -10.37 24.58
C GLY A 64 -22.02 -9.04 23.83
N VAL A 65 -22.29 -7.93 24.54
CA VAL A 65 -22.07 -6.57 24.02
C VAL A 65 -20.57 -6.35 23.78
N ALA A 66 -20.16 -6.23 22.51
CA ALA A 66 -18.77 -6.10 22.13
C ALA A 66 -18.60 -5.67 20.68
N MET A 67 -17.45 -5.06 20.39
CA MET A 67 -16.93 -4.98 19.03
C MET A 67 -16.26 -6.30 18.64
N ARG A 68 -16.65 -6.87 17.50
CA ARG A 68 -16.10 -8.12 16.97
C ARG A 68 -15.77 -8.01 15.49
N THR A 69 -15.05 -9.02 15.00
CA THR A 69 -14.85 -9.21 13.57
C THR A 69 -15.75 -10.33 13.05
N ALA A 70 -16.25 -10.15 11.83
CA ALA A 70 -17.07 -11.12 11.14
C ALA A 70 -16.66 -11.23 9.67
N ARG A 71 -17.15 -12.27 8.99
CA ARG A 71 -17.10 -12.39 7.53
C ARG A 71 -18.49 -12.20 6.97
N VAL A 72 -18.61 -11.51 5.84
CA VAL A 72 -19.90 -11.34 5.15
C VAL A 72 -20.18 -12.59 4.33
N ALA A 73 -21.30 -13.26 4.62
CA ALA A 73 -21.79 -14.42 3.87
C ALA A 73 -22.70 -14.01 2.70
N ALA A 74 -23.50 -12.96 2.88
CA ALA A 74 -24.32 -12.35 1.83
C ALA A 74 -24.62 -10.89 2.19
N VAL A 75 -24.86 -10.06 1.18
CA VAL A 75 -25.28 -8.65 1.36
C VAL A 75 -26.29 -8.25 0.29
N ALA A 76 -27.33 -7.53 0.69
CA ALA A 76 -28.39 -6.99 -0.16
C ALA A 76 -28.81 -5.62 0.36
N GLY A 77 -28.37 -4.55 -0.30
CA GLY A 77 -28.57 -3.19 0.20
C GLY A 77 -27.96 -3.02 1.59
N ARG A 78 -28.78 -2.63 2.58
CA ARG A 78 -28.33 -2.42 3.97
C ARG A 78 -28.50 -3.63 4.89
N GLN A 79 -28.89 -4.78 4.35
CA GLN A 79 -29.00 -6.03 5.10
C GLN A 79 -27.88 -6.99 4.69
N ALA A 80 -27.33 -7.70 5.67
CA ALA A 80 -26.29 -8.68 5.45
C ALA A 80 -26.50 -9.92 6.31
N ARG A 81 -25.95 -11.04 5.88
CA ARG A 81 -25.71 -12.22 6.72
C ARG A 81 -24.22 -12.30 7.00
N ILE A 82 -23.86 -12.46 8.26
CA ILE A 82 -22.46 -12.47 8.70
C ILE A 82 -22.15 -13.72 9.51
N VAL A 83 -20.90 -14.17 9.44
CA VAL A 83 -20.35 -15.21 10.31
C VAL A 83 -19.41 -14.53 11.29
N VAL A 84 -19.89 -14.34 12.53
CA VAL A 84 -19.09 -13.75 13.61
C VAL A 84 -18.14 -14.80 14.15
N ARG A 85 -16.86 -14.44 14.35
CA ARG A 85 -15.88 -15.38 14.89
C ARG A 85 -16.30 -15.87 16.29
N GLY A 86 -16.42 -17.19 16.43
CA GLY A 86 -16.81 -17.85 17.68
C GLY A 86 -18.33 -17.95 17.93
N ALA A 87 -19.15 -17.42 17.02
CA ALA A 87 -20.59 -17.66 17.03
C ALA A 87 -20.95 -18.96 16.30
N ALA A 88 -22.10 -19.54 16.65
CA ALA A 88 -22.67 -20.66 15.91
C ALA A 88 -23.45 -20.13 14.70
N GLY A 89 -22.89 -20.31 13.50
CA GLY A 89 -23.59 -20.07 12.24
C GLY A 89 -23.61 -18.62 11.76
N GLU A 90 -24.47 -18.39 10.78
CA GLU A 90 -24.73 -17.06 10.21
C GLU A 90 -25.76 -16.31 11.06
N VAL A 91 -25.54 -15.00 11.22
CA VAL A 91 -26.42 -14.08 11.92
C VAL A 91 -26.81 -12.96 10.97
N GLU A 92 -28.07 -12.51 11.03
CA GLU A 92 -28.50 -11.32 10.30
C GLU A 92 -27.87 -10.06 10.91
N ALA A 93 -27.50 -9.11 10.05
CA ALA A 93 -26.87 -7.87 10.43
C ALA A 93 -27.36 -6.71 9.56
N LEU A 94 -27.23 -5.50 10.09
CA LEU A 94 -27.50 -4.25 9.38
C LEU A 94 -26.20 -3.53 9.05
N VAL A 95 -26.15 -2.84 7.91
CA VAL A 95 -25.05 -1.92 7.60
C VAL A 95 -25.34 -0.57 8.24
N ALA A 96 -24.40 -0.05 9.03
CA ALA A 96 -24.52 1.25 9.67
C ALA A 96 -24.81 2.36 8.63
N PRO A 97 -25.65 3.36 8.96
CA PRO A 97 -26.05 4.38 7.99
C PRO A 97 -24.89 5.24 7.47
N GLU A 98 -23.80 5.35 8.23
CA GLU A 98 -22.55 6.05 7.88
C GLU A 98 -21.66 5.23 6.93
N VAL A 99 -21.93 3.93 6.77
CA VAL A 99 -21.17 3.02 5.92
C VAL A 99 -21.91 2.86 4.59
N ASP A 100 -21.20 3.12 3.50
CA ASP A 100 -21.70 2.83 2.16
C ASP A 100 -21.86 1.31 1.96
N PRO A 101 -23.07 0.80 1.60
CA PRO A 101 -23.28 -0.61 1.31
C PRO A 101 -22.31 -1.21 0.27
N ASP A 102 -21.87 -0.41 -0.70
CA ASP A 102 -20.96 -0.88 -1.75
C ASP A 102 -19.59 -1.25 -1.16
N VAL A 103 -19.15 -0.59 -0.08
CA VAL A 103 -17.91 -0.95 0.65
C VAL A 103 -18.02 -2.34 1.27
N ILE A 104 -19.20 -2.72 1.77
CA ILE A 104 -19.45 -4.05 2.36
C ILE A 104 -19.61 -5.12 1.28
N ALA A 105 -20.24 -4.79 0.15
CA ALA A 105 -20.28 -5.66 -1.03
C ALA A 105 -18.89 -5.97 -1.57
N ASP A 106 -18.04 -4.96 -1.64
CA ASP A 106 -16.63 -5.08 -2.00
C ASP A 106 -15.85 -5.98 -1.03
N ALA A 107 -16.06 -5.79 0.28
CA ALA A 107 -15.45 -6.62 1.32
C ALA A 107 -15.89 -8.09 1.20
N HIS A 108 -17.17 -8.33 0.92
CA HIS A 108 -17.70 -9.67 0.66
C HIS A 108 -17.04 -10.30 -0.57
N ALA A 109 -16.96 -9.57 -1.69
CA ALA A 109 -16.36 -10.07 -2.94
C ALA A 109 -14.88 -10.44 -2.79
N ARG A 110 -14.14 -9.71 -1.93
CA ARG A 110 -12.72 -10.00 -1.64
C ARG A 110 -12.51 -11.03 -0.53
N GLY A 111 -13.56 -11.39 0.21
CA GLY A 111 -13.44 -12.23 1.40
C GLY A 111 -12.71 -11.52 2.55
N ASP A 112 -12.82 -10.19 2.63
CA ASP A 112 -12.30 -9.38 3.73
C ASP A 112 -13.15 -9.58 5.00
N ALA A 113 -12.57 -9.22 6.15
CA ALA A 113 -13.32 -9.17 7.39
C ALA A 113 -14.10 -7.85 7.49
N VAL A 114 -15.15 -7.83 8.29
CA VAL A 114 -15.87 -6.62 8.66
C VAL A 114 -15.85 -6.44 10.17
N LEU A 115 -15.90 -5.19 10.61
CA LEU A 115 -16.02 -4.82 12.02
C LEU A 115 -17.51 -4.70 12.35
N VAL A 116 -17.94 -5.41 13.39
CA VAL A 116 -19.35 -5.50 13.80
C VAL A 116 -19.51 -5.13 15.26
N GLU A 117 -20.48 -4.27 15.52
CA GLU A 117 -20.95 -3.92 16.86
C GLU A 117 -22.09 -4.85 17.24
N LEU A 118 -21.99 -5.43 18.43
CA LEU A 118 -23.02 -6.30 18.99
C LEU A 118 -23.67 -5.57 20.16
N CYS A 119 -24.95 -5.26 20.04
CA CYS A 119 -25.78 -4.66 21.08
C CYS A 119 -26.78 -5.70 21.59
N GLU A 120 -27.10 -5.65 22.88
CA GLU A 120 -28.07 -6.58 23.47
C GLU A 120 -29.49 -6.26 22.97
N GLY A 121 -30.19 -7.28 22.45
CA GLY A 121 -31.56 -7.13 21.96
C GLY A 121 -31.70 -6.49 20.58
N GLU A 122 -30.59 -6.15 19.92
CA GLU A 122 -30.57 -5.55 18.59
C GLU A 122 -29.85 -6.45 17.58
N LEU A 123 -30.08 -6.20 16.29
CA LEU A 123 -29.32 -6.88 15.23
C LEU A 123 -27.88 -6.35 15.22
N PRO A 124 -26.87 -7.22 15.03
CA PRO A 124 -25.49 -6.81 14.79
C PRO A 124 -25.39 -5.69 13.75
N LEU A 125 -24.56 -4.69 14.04
CA LEU A 125 -24.36 -3.54 13.17
C LEU A 125 -22.96 -3.57 12.55
N ILE A 126 -22.88 -3.58 11.22
CA ILE A 126 -21.62 -3.50 10.48
C ILE A 126 -21.18 -2.04 10.41
N VAL A 127 -20.11 -1.71 11.11
CA VAL A 127 -19.58 -0.33 11.24
C VAL A 127 -18.39 -0.06 10.32
N GLY A 128 -17.85 -1.07 9.63
CA GLY A 128 -16.82 -0.88 8.62
C GLY A 128 -16.24 -2.17 8.05
N ALA A 129 -15.53 -2.05 6.93
CA ALA A 129 -14.74 -3.13 6.34
C ALA A 129 -13.28 -3.10 6.85
N LEU A 130 -12.69 -4.28 7.04
CA LEU A 130 -11.31 -4.45 7.48
C LEU A 130 -10.46 -5.03 6.34
N THR A 131 -9.60 -4.20 5.77
CA THR A 131 -8.58 -4.64 4.82
C THR A 131 -7.34 -5.12 5.57
N THR A 132 -7.09 -6.43 5.57
CA THR A 132 -5.92 -7.02 6.26
C THR A 132 -4.73 -7.26 5.32
N GLN A 133 -4.94 -7.16 4.00
CA GLN A 133 -3.90 -7.33 3.00
C GLN A 133 -3.43 -5.98 2.46
N ARG A 134 -2.14 -5.86 2.20
CA ARG A 134 -1.59 -4.71 1.45
C ARG A 134 -2.13 -4.78 0.01
N PRO A 135 -2.83 -3.75 -0.50
CA PRO A 135 -3.32 -3.76 -1.86
C PRO A 135 -2.15 -3.83 -2.84
N LYS A 136 -2.21 -4.79 -3.78
CA LYS A 136 -1.23 -4.91 -4.87
C LYS A 136 -1.44 -3.86 -5.96
N ALA A 137 -2.68 -3.40 -6.13
CA ALA A 137 -3.08 -2.38 -7.07
C ALA A 137 -4.16 -1.51 -6.41
N LEU A 138 -4.20 -0.23 -6.79
CA LEU A 138 -5.22 0.72 -6.37
C LEU A 138 -5.92 1.25 -7.62
N HIS A 139 -7.22 0.98 -7.73
CA HIS A 139 -8.07 1.49 -8.80
C HIS A 139 -9.01 2.56 -8.22
N LEU A 140 -8.76 3.82 -8.55
CA LEU A 140 -9.60 4.93 -8.11
C LEU A 140 -10.57 5.31 -9.24
N LYS A 141 -11.88 5.21 -8.95
CA LYS A 141 -12.94 5.74 -9.82
C LYS A 141 -13.60 6.90 -9.09
N ALA A 142 -13.25 8.11 -9.47
CA ALA A 142 -13.75 9.32 -8.84
C ALA A 142 -14.02 10.40 -9.89
N ALA A 143 -14.95 11.31 -9.57
CA ALA A 143 -15.14 12.52 -10.36
C ALA A 143 -13.92 13.46 -10.27
N THR A 144 -13.23 13.48 -9.13
CA THR A 144 -12.04 14.29 -8.90
C THR A 144 -11.10 13.56 -7.94
N ILE A 145 -9.79 13.64 -8.21
CA ILE A 145 -8.74 13.12 -7.33
C ILE A 145 -7.84 14.31 -6.96
N THR A 146 -7.77 14.63 -5.68
CA THR A 146 -6.88 15.66 -5.13
C THR A 146 -5.77 14.96 -4.36
N LEU A 147 -4.51 15.26 -4.69
CA LEU A 147 -3.32 14.78 -3.99
C LEU A 147 -2.59 15.98 -3.40
N GLU A 148 -2.49 16.04 -2.08
CA GLU A 148 -1.80 17.11 -1.35
C GLU A 148 -0.56 16.53 -0.67
N GLY A 149 0.59 17.15 -0.90
CA GLY A 149 1.83 16.84 -0.23
C GLY A 149 2.40 18.14 0.35
N GLU A 150 2.70 18.14 1.65
CA GLU A 150 3.19 19.35 2.33
C GLU A 150 4.58 19.77 1.84
N GLN A 151 5.46 18.80 1.58
CA GLN A 151 6.86 19.04 1.20
C GLN A 151 7.19 18.52 -0.21
N GLU A 152 6.70 17.33 -0.55
CA GLU A 152 7.02 16.66 -1.81
C GLU A 152 5.88 15.74 -2.27
N LEU A 153 5.60 15.74 -3.57
CA LEU A 153 4.79 14.73 -4.24
C LEU A 153 5.66 13.96 -5.25
N LEU A 154 5.89 12.67 -5.00
CA LEU A 154 6.67 11.77 -5.85
C LEU A 154 5.79 10.67 -6.46
N LEU A 155 5.69 10.66 -7.79
CA LEU A 155 5.00 9.64 -8.56
C LEU A 155 6.02 8.80 -9.32
N ARG A 156 6.19 7.52 -8.97
CA ARG A 156 7.22 6.64 -9.56
C ARG A 156 6.62 5.41 -10.22
N SER A 157 7.15 5.04 -11.38
CA SER A 157 6.86 3.77 -12.07
C SER A 157 8.13 3.21 -12.72
N GLY A 158 8.69 2.16 -12.13
CA GLY A 158 9.96 1.57 -12.56
C GLY A 158 11.11 2.58 -12.56
N ARG A 159 11.59 2.94 -13.76
CA ARG A 159 12.65 3.94 -13.99
C ARG A 159 12.12 5.35 -14.25
N GLY A 160 10.82 5.52 -14.45
CA GLY A 160 10.19 6.82 -14.64
C GLY A 160 9.74 7.43 -13.32
N ALA A 161 9.87 8.74 -13.19
CA ALA A 161 9.39 9.48 -12.03
C ALA A 161 8.96 10.91 -12.38
N VAL A 162 7.95 11.42 -11.67
CA VAL A 162 7.59 12.83 -11.61
C VAL A 162 7.65 13.25 -10.16
N ARG A 163 8.36 14.34 -9.88
CA ARG A 163 8.53 14.88 -8.53
C ARG A 163 8.18 16.35 -8.51
N ILE A 164 7.38 16.76 -7.53
CA ILE A 164 6.97 18.14 -7.31
C ILE A 164 7.35 18.50 -5.88
N ARG A 165 8.14 19.56 -5.69
CA ARG A 165 8.59 20.02 -4.38
C ARG A 165 7.85 21.28 -3.93
N GLU A 166 7.93 21.58 -2.64
CA GLU A 166 7.32 22.77 -2.02
C GLU A 166 7.82 24.11 -2.59
N ASP A 167 9.05 24.16 -3.11
CA ASP A 167 9.65 25.34 -3.75
C ASP A 167 9.14 25.58 -5.19
N GLY A 168 8.29 24.67 -5.69
CA GLY A 168 7.74 24.70 -7.04
C GLY A 168 8.62 24.00 -8.08
N ASP A 169 9.74 23.39 -7.68
CA ASP A 169 10.57 22.62 -8.60
C ASP A 169 9.82 21.34 -9.04
N ILE A 170 9.74 21.16 -10.36
CA ILE A 170 9.15 19.98 -10.99
C ILE A 170 10.24 19.25 -11.76
N GLU A 171 10.48 18.00 -11.37
CA GLU A 171 11.42 17.11 -12.04
C GLU A 171 10.67 15.96 -12.73
N VAL A 172 11.00 15.72 -14.00
CA VAL A 172 10.47 14.60 -14.78
C VAL A 172 11.63 13.76 -15.29
N VAL A 173 11.69 12.51 -14.85
CA VAL A 173 12.72 11.54 -15.24
C VAL A 173 12.08 10.43 -16.06
N GLY A 174 12.63 10.16 -17.25
CA GLY A 174 12.15 9.07 -18.11
C GLY A 174 13.02 8.87 -19.34
N SER A 175 12.88 7.71 -19.98
CA SER A 175 13.59 7.39 -21.24
C SER A 175 13.02 8.13 -22.45
N ARG A 176 11.75 8.54 -22.39
CA ARG A 176 11.05 9.32 -23.41
C ARG A 176 10.00 10.17 -22.71
N ILE A 177 10.01 11.47 -22.99
CA ILE A 177 8.96 12.39 -22.56
C ILE A 177 8.17 12.75 -23.82
N SER A 178 6.88 12.41 -23.85
CA SER A 178 5.97 12.80 -24.91
C SER A 178 4.86 13.63 -24.30
N ALA A 179 4.70 14.85 -24.81
CA ALA A 179 3.62 15.74 -24.43
C ALA A 179 2.75 16.00 -25.67
N ALA A 180 1.47 15.68 -25.57
CA ALA A 180 0.48 16.00 -26.59
C ALA A 180 -0.60 16.88 -25.94
N SER A 181 -0.83 18.06 -26.52
CA SER A 181 -1.91 18.96 -26.10
C SER A 181 -2.84 19.19 -27.28
N ARG A 182 -4.16 19.23 -27.01
CA ARG A 182 -5.17 19.62 -28.01
C ARG A 182 -5.29 21.15 -28.15
N GLY A 183 -4.53 21.91 -27.37
CA GLY A 183 -4.48 23.37 -27.40
C GLY A 183 -3.06 23.91 -27.41
N LEU A 184 -2.92 25.24 -27.29
CA LEU A 184 -1.62 25.90 -27.24
C LEU A 184 -0.84 25.48 -25.99
N PHE A 185 0.33 24.88 -26.18
CA PHE A 185 1.27 24.60 -25.10
C PHE A 185 2.26 25.76 -24.98
N ARG A 186 2.37 26.35 -23.78
CA ARG A 186 3.31 27.46 -23.51
C ARG A 186 4.33 26.99 -22.48
N ILE A 187 5.60 27.12 -22.82
CA ILE A 187 6.70 26.95 -21.87
C ILE A 187 7.07 28.35 -21.40
N VAL A 188 6.92 28.61 -20.11
CA VAL A 188 7.25 29.90 -19.49
C VAL A 188 8.30 29.63 -18.41
N GLY A 189 9.48 30.23 -18.56
CA GLY A 189 10.59 30.07 -17.64
C GLY A 189 11.66 31.12 -17.88
N ARG A 190 12.55 31.34 -16.90
CA ARG A 190 13.66 32.30 -17.02
C ARG A 190 14.70 31.84 -18.05
N LEU A 191 14.96 30.54 -18.12
CA LEU A 191 15.93 29.93 -19.02
C LEU A 191 15.41 28.55 -19.44
N LEU A 192 15.38 28.28 -20.74
CA LEU A 192 15.12 26.94 -21.27
C LEU A 192 16.43 26.37 -21.82
N ARG A 193 16.94 25.32 -21.18
CA ARG A 193 18.09 24.57 -21.68
C ARG A 193 17.60 23.29 -22.35
N LEU A 194 17.81 23.21 -23.66
CA LEU A 194 17.61 22.01 -24.46
C LEU A 194 19.00 21.50 -24.82
N ASN A 195 19.29 20.22 -24.51
CA ASN A 195 20.51 19.56 -24.96
C ASN A 195 20.18 18.69 -26.18
#